data_AF-A0AAW0FR37-F1
#
_entry.id   AF-A0AAW0FR37-F1
#
_cell.length_a   1.000
_cell.length_b   1.000
_cell.length_c   1.000
_cell.angle_alpha   90.00
_cell.angle_beta   90.00
_cell.angle_gamma   90.00
#
_symmetry.space_group_name_H-M   'P 1'
#
loop_
_entity.id
_entity.type
_entity.pdbx_description
1 polymer ?
#
loop_
_entity_poly.entity_id
_entity_poly.type
_entity_poly.pdbx_seq_one_letter_code
_entity_poly.pdbx_strand_id
1 'polypeptide(L)'
;MSGSINQHSALSDDSIASISNRKSKRHARHSSKGRRLSTTSALSTDFENGMSDEEEDEHFDKEAYATVERAIDNNHDLDTAALELNTLKMSMNVGYHEVRLATLQAMIAKIKQYVSTETLNAKDATNKLFTSWGPLFQRQAFDDQERIDLLLLLQQECTTLPAEYNQIVLFVAVKVLYDLDLVPEENILEWWNSAASNASTDLQLVKKLTENFIVWLQDAEEESEEESDEDSD
;
A
#
# COMPACT_ATOMS: atom_id res chain seq x y z
N MET A 1 28.39 33.63 -55.78
CA MET A 1 29.22 32.72 -56.59
C MET A 1 29.28 31.40 -55.83
N SER A 2 28.30 30.53 -56.09
CA SER A 2 28.44 29.29 -56.91
C SER A 2 28.87 28.13 -56.00
N GLY A 3 27.97 27.22 -55.59
CA GLY A 3 27.40 26.11 -56.39
C GLY A 3 28.24 24.85 -56.09
N SER A 4 27.73 23.66 -55.73
CA SER A 4 26.54 22.98 -56.23
C SER A 4 26.04 21.87 -55.29
N ILE A 5 24.74 21.61 -55.42
CA ILE A 5 23.90 20.55 -54.86
C ILE A 5 23.63 19.51 -55.96
N ASN A 6 23.65 18.20 -55.65
CA ASN A 6 22.97 17.13 -56.40
C ASN A 6 21.93 16.55 -55.42
N GLN A 7 20.61 16.68 -55.57
CA GLN A 7 19.68 16.20 -56.61
C GLN A 7 19.80 14.70 -56.93
N HIS A 8 18.87 13.92 -56.37
CA HIS A 8 18.22 12.82 -57.07
C HIS A 8 16.70 12.91 -56.83
N SER A 9 15.98 12.77 -57.94
CA SER A 9 14.59 13.18 -58.14
C SER A 9 13.61 12.03 -57.93
N ALA A 10 12.39 12.42 -57.58
CA ALA A 10 11.19 11.63 -57.42
C ALA A 10 10.72 10.92 -58.71
N LEU A 11 10.00 9.80 -58.54
CA LEU A 11 8.85 9.29 -59.32
C LEU A 11 8.28 8.09 -58.50
N SER A 12 6.99 7.79 -58.33
CA SER A 12 5.70 8.47 -58.40
C SER A 12 4.71 7.50 -57.72
N ASP A 13 3.76 8.08 -56.98
CA ASP A 13 2.56 7.44 -56.44
C ASP A 13 1.52 7.29 -57.57
N ASP A 14 0.75 6.19 -57.60
CA ASP A 14 -0.71 6.25 -57.86
C ASP A 14 -1.41 4.88 -57.97
N SER A 15 -2.44 4.73 -57.11
CA SER A 15 -3.83 4.33 -57.43
C SER A 15 -4.13 2.86 -57.79
N ILE A 16 -4.89 2.10 -56.97
CA ILE A 16 -6.35 2.13 -56.64
C ILE A 16 -7.18 1.09 -57.44
N ALA A 17 -7.73 0.16 -56.65
CA ALA A 17 -9.04 -0.52 -56.68
C ALA A 17 -9.57 -1.32 -57.90
N SER A 18 -9.94 -2.56 -57.54
CA SER A 18 -11.25 -3.22 -57.73
C SER A 18 -11.74 -3.57 -59.13
N ILE A 19 -12.12 -4.85 -59.32
CA ILE A 19 -13.47 -5.26 -59.79
C ILE A 19 -13.61 -6.79 -59.66
N SER A 20 -14.45 -7.17 -58.70
CA SER A 20 -15.63 -8.03 -58.78
C SER A 20 -15.70 -9.29 -59.67
N ASN A 21 -16.21 -10.35 -59.01
CA ASN A 21 -17.38 -11.16 -59.40
C ASN A 21 -17.12 -12.56 -60.00
N ARG A 22 -17.47 -13.65 -59.27
CA ARG A 22 -18.71 -14.45 -59.46
C ARG A 22 -18.63 -15.84 -58.82
N LYS A 23 -19.72 -16.20 -58.12
CA LYS A 23 -20.06 -17.53 -57.58
C LYS A 23 -20.33 -18.55 -58.70
N SER A 24 -19.99 -19.83 -58.49
CA SER A 24 -20.91 -20.97 -58.74
C SER A 24 -20.31 -22.31 -58.28
N LYS A 25 -21.19 -23.14 -57.69
CA LYS A 25 -21.00 -24.50 -57.15
C LYS A 25 -20.70 -25.55 -58.23
N ARG A 26 -20.01 -26.66 -57.87
CA ARG A 26 -20.55 -28.06 -57.86
C ARG A 26 -19.52 -29.18 -57.61
N HIS A 27 -19.92 -30.07 -56.69
CA HIS A 27 -19.60 -31.46 -56.36
C HIS A 27 -18.55 -32.33 -57.10
N ALA A 28 -17.70 -32.95 -56.26
CA ALA A 28 -17.35 -34.39 -56.13
C ALA A 28 -16.54 -35.13 -57.23
N ARG A 29 -15.34 -35.63 -56.87
CA ARG A 29 -15.04 -37.05 -56.53
C ARG A 29 -13.54 -37.32 -56.29
N HIS A 30 -13.31 -38.34 -55.46
CA HIS A 30 -12.07 -38.93 -54.93
C HIS A 30 -10.85 -39.05 -55.87
N SER A 31 -9.64 -38.84 -55.32
CA SER A 31 -8.51 -39.78 -55.45
C SER A 31 -7.43 -39.51 -54.40
N SER A 32 -6.88 -40.60 -53.87
CA SER A 32 -5.98 -40.73 -52.72
C SER A 32 -4.52 -40.35 -52.99
N LYS A 33 -3.86 -39.64 -52.06
CA LYS A 33 -2.53 -40.00 -51.50
C LYS A 33 -2.00 -38.92 -50.57
N GLY A 34 -1.37 -39.36 -49.47
CA GLY A 34 -0.31 -38.59 -48.81
C GLY A 34 -0.60 -38.14 -47.39
N ARG A 35 -0.32 -39.02 -46.43
CA ARG A 35 -0.20 -38.73 -45.00
C ARG A 35 0.84 -37.63 -44.74
N ARG A 36 0.48 -36.55 -44.06
CA ARG A 36 1.27 -35.90 -42.97
C ARG A 36 0.28 -35.19 -42.03
N LEU A 37 0.04 -35.78 -40.87
CA LEU A 37 -0.66 -35.13 -39.76
C LEU A 37 0.37 -34.22 -39.06
N SER A 38 0.15 -32.91 -39.10
CA SER A 38 0.72 -32.01 -38.11
C SER A 38 -0.33 -31.79 -37.04
N THR A 39 -0.32 -32.66 -36.04
CA THR A 39 -0.90 -32.40 -34.73
C THR A 39 0.05 -31.49 -33.98
N THR A 40 -0.14 -30.18 -34.12
CA THR A 40 0.29 -29.22 -33.11
C THR A 40 -0.95 -28.50 -32.65
N SER A 41 -1.43 -28.99 -31.52
CA SER A 41 -2.58 -28.58 -30.76
C SER A 41 -2.63 -27.06 -30.65
N ALA A 42 -3.76 -26.47 -31.05
CA ALA A 42 -4.20 -25.23 -30.45
C ALA A 42 -4.41 -25.52 -28.96
N LEU A 43 -3.38 -25.26 -28.15
CA LEU A 43 -3.56 -25.09 -26.73
C LEU A 43 -4.17 -23.69 -26.57
N SER A 44 -5.48 -23.60 -26.79
CA SER A 44 -6.28 -22.55 -26.17
C SER A 44 -6.19 -22.80 -24.68
N THR A 45 -5.18 -22.24 -24.01
CA THR A 45 -5.27 -21.96 -22.59
C THR A 45 -6.18 -20.74 -22.43
N ASP A 46 -7.47 -20.94 -22.71
CA ASP A 46 -8.52 -20.23 -21.97
C ASP A 46 -8.49 -20.85 -20.57
N PHE A 47 -7.54 -20.40 -19.77
CA PHE A 47 -7.60 -20.49 -18.33
C PHE A 47 -7.75 -19.05 -17.84
N GLU A 48 -8.87 -18.44 -18.22
CA GLU A 48 -9.45 -17.32 -17.47
C GLU A 48 -9.96 -17.91 -16.15
N ASN A 49 -9.00 -18.30 -15.30
CA ASN A 49 -9.26 -18.46 -13.88
C ASN A 49 -9.21 -17.03 -13.34
N GLY A 50 -10.32 -16.31 -13.50
CA GLY A 50 -10.54 -15.06 -12.79
C GLY A 50 -10.36 -15.39 -11.32
N MET A 51 -9.23 -14.98 -10.76
CA MET A 51 -9.02 -15.00 -9.32
C MET A 51 -10.18 -14.21 -8.72
N SER A 52 -10.82 -14.75 -7.69
CA SER A 52 -11.80 -13.96 -6.97
C SER A 52 -11.09 -12.77 -6.33
N ASP A 53 -11.77 -11.63 -6.19
CA ASP A 53 -11.23 -10.44 -5.53
C ASP A 53 -10.56 -10.79 -4.17
N GLU A 54 -11.15 -11.73 -3.40
CA GLU A 54 -10.58 -12.24 -2.14
C GLU A 54 -9.20 -12.93 -2.29
N GLU A 55 -8.95 -13.63 -3.39
CA GLU A 55 -7.67 -14.29 -3.67
C GLU A 55 -6.61 -13.28 -4.15
N GLU A 56 -7.03 -12.20 -4.82
CA GLU A 56 -6.15 -11.11 -5.26
C GLU A 56 -5.71 -10.25 -4.06
N ASP A 57 -6.63 -9.91 -3.16
CA ASP A 57 -6.35 -9.17 -1.92
C ASP A 57 -5.38 -9.95 -1.01
N GLU A 58 -5.63 -11.24 -0.79
CA GLU A 58 -4.72 -12.11 -0.04
C GLU A 58 -3.32 -12.22 -0.66
N HIS A 59 -3.21 -12.07 -1.98
CA HIS A 59 -1.92 -12.08 -2.66
C HIS A 59 -1.18 -10.76 -2.46
N PHE A 60 -1.89 -9.62 -2.50
CA PHE A 60 -1.31 -8.31 -2.26
C PHE A 60 -0.75 -8.20 -0.84
N ASP A 61 -1.52 -8.57 0.17
CA ASP A 61 -1.11 -8.43 1.58
C ASP A 61 0.21 -9.15 1.86
N LYS A 62 0.34 -10.38 1.36
CA LYS A 62 1.55 -11.21 1.53
C LYS A 62 2.76 -10.59 0.83
N GLU A 63 2.61 -10.10 -0.40
CA GLU A 63 3.71 -9.49 -1.16
C GLU A 63 4.09 -8.11 -0.62
N ALA A 64 3.12 -7.30 -0.19
CA ALA A 64 3.34 -6.00 0.41
C ALA A 64 4.05 -6.14 1.76
N TYR A 65 3.58 -7.04 2.63
CA TYR A 65 4.25 -7.38 3.88
C TYR A 65 5.71 -7.80 3.63
N ALA A 66 5.94 -8.74 2.72
CA ALA A 66 7.28 -9.24 2.42
C ALA A 66 8.20 -8.13 1.86
N THR A 67 7.62 -7.17 1.14
CA THR A 67 8.36 -6.02 0.60
C THR A 67 8.82 -5.09 1.71
N VAL A 68 7.94 -4.74 2.66
CA VAL A 68 8.32 -3.93 3.83
C VAL A 68 9.31 -4.67 4.73
N GLU A 69 9.09 -5.95 4.98
CA GLU A 69 9.99 -6.78 5.80
C GLU A 69 11.41 -6.81 5.20
N ARG A 70 11.53 -7.05 3.89
CA ARG A 70 12.82 -7.00 3.18
C ARG A 70 13.47 -5.62 3.27
N ALA A 71 12.70 -4.55 3.14
CA ALA A 71 13.20 -3.18 3.25
C ALA A 71 13.75 -2.89 4.65
N ILE A 72 13.04 -3.31 5.70
CA ILE A 72 13.46 -3.18 7.10
C ILE A 72 14.74 -3.98 7.37
N ASP A 73 14.78 -5.25 6.95
CA ASP A 73 15.88 -6.16 7.25
C ASP A 73 17.19 -5.79 6.53
N ASN A 74 17.08 -5.32 5.29
CA ASN A 74 18.23 -4.88 4.50
C ASN A 74 18.51 -3.38 4.67
N ASN A 75 17.75 -2.68 5.51
CA ASN A 75 17.88 -1.25 5.78
C ASN A 75 17.92 -0.42 4.48
N HIS A 76 16.94 -0.66 3.60
CA HIS A 76 16.70 0.16 2.42
C HIS A 76 16.35 1.59 2.84
N ASP A 77 16.56 2.57 1.96
CA ASP A 77 16.05 3.91 2.16
C ASP A 77 14.52 3.96 1.95
N LEU A 78 13.87 4.94 2.60
CA LEU A 78 12.42 5.10 2.57
C LEU A 78 11.88 5.37 1.16
N ASP A 79 12.66 5.98 0.27
CA ASP A 79 12.22 6.33 -1.09
C ASP A 79 12.16 5.07 -1.96
N THR A 80 13.18 4.21 -1.85
CA THR A 80 13.19 2.89 -2.48
C THR A 80 12.03 2.03 -1.99
N ALA A 81 11.82 1.95 -0.67
CA ALA A 81 10.70 1.17 -0.11
C ALA A 81 9.34 1.69 -0.58
N ALA A 82 9.15 3.02 -0.59
CA ALA A 82 7.92 3.63 -1.07
C ALA A 82 7.69 3.41 -2.58
N LEU A 83 8.75 3.45 -3.39
CA LEU A 83 8.66 3.18 -4.82
C LEU A 83 8.24 1.73 -5.09
N GLU A 84 8.82 0.76 -4.39
CA GLU A 84 8.46 -0.65 -4.51
C GLU A 84 7.00 -0.89 -4.12
N LEU A 85 6.57 -0.38 -2.96
CA LEU A 85 5.17 -0.50 -2.50
C LEU A 85 4.19 0.16 -3.46
N ASN A 86 4.49 1.37 -3.95
CA ASN A 86 3.59 2.06 -4.88
C ASN A 86 3.52 1.31 -6.23
N THR A 87 4.63 0.76 -6.70
CA THR A 87 4.65 -0.09 -7.90
C THR A 87 3.78 -1.33 -7.70
N LEU A 88 3.90 -2.00 -6.56
CA LEU A 88 3.10 -3.18 -6.23
C LEU A 88 1.60 -2.82 -6.14
N LYS A 89 1.25 -1.76 -5.41
CA LYS A 89 -0.11 -1.22 -5.30
C LYS A 89 -0.73 -1.00 -6.68
N MET A 90 0.00 -0.36 -7.60
CA MET A 90 -0.50 -0.09 -8.95
C MET A 90 -0.60 -1.35 -9.80
N SER A 91 0.30 -2.32 -9.61
CA SER A 91 0.28 -3.60 -10.35
C SER A 91 -0.89 -4.50 -9.95
N MET A 92 -1.31 -4.44 -8.69
CA MET A 92 -2.41 -5.25 -8.14
C MET A 92 -3.71 -4.43 -7.95
N ASN A 93 -3.70 -3.16 -8.35
CA ASN A 93 -4.86 -2.26 -8.32
C ASN A 93 -5.57 -2.13 -6.95
N VAL A 94 -4.80 -2.09 -5.86
CA VAL A 94 -5.33 -1.95 -4.49
C VAL A 94 -5.27 -0.49 -3.97
N GLY A 95 -5.96 -0.23 -2.86
CA GLY A 95 -5.98 1.07 -2.17
C GLY A 95 -4.75 1.32 -1.31
N TYR A 96 -4.70 2.50 -0.68
CA TYR A 96 -3.66 2.81 0.31
C TYR A 96 -3.97 2.25 1.70
N HIS A 97 -5.23 1.89 1.97
CA HIS A 97 -5.60 1.21 3.20
C HIS A 97 -4.84 -0.11 3.36
N GLU A 98 -4.84 -0.94 2.32
CA GLU A 98 -4.13 -2.23 2.31
C GLU A 98 -2.62 -2.02 2.44
N VAL A 99 -2.07 -0.97 1.80
CA VAL A 99 -0.65 -0.60 1.91
C VAL A 99 -0.28 -0.22 3.36
N ARG A 100 -1.11 0.60 4.03
CA ARG A 100 -0.91 1.00 5.44
C ARG A 100 -0.95 -0.21 6.36
N LEU A 101 -1.94 -1.09 6.17
CA LEU A 101 -2.11 -2.32 6.94
C LEU A 101 -0.88 -3.23 6.80
N ALA A 102 -0.45 -3.55 5.57
CA ALA A 102 0.71 -4.40 5.33
C ALA A 102 2.00 -3.80 5.91
N THR A 103 2.15 -2.48 5.85
CA THR A 103 3.29 -1.76 6.45
C THR A 103 3.29 -1.88 7.97
N LEU A 104 2.14 -1.65 8.61
CA LEU A 104 1.98 -1.82 10.06
C LEU A 104 2.24 -3.26 10.50
N GLN A 105 1.70 -4.25 9.79
CA GLN A 105 1.91 -5.66 10.09
C GLN A 105 3.39 -6.03 10.06
N ALA A 106 4.14 -5.59 9.05
CA ALA A 106 5.58 -5.81 8.97
C ALA A 106 6.35 -5.15 10.14
N MET A 107 5.98 -3.91 10.49
CA MET A 107 6.58 -3.21 11.64
C MET A 107 6.27 -3.90 12.97
N ILE A 108 5.01 -4.29 13.21
CA ILE A 108 4.57 -4.99 14.42
C ILE A 108 5.24 -6.36 14.53
N ALA A 109 5.33 -7.11 13.42
CA ALA A 109 6.04 -8.38 13.37
C ALA A 109 7.52 -8.20 13.74
N LYS A 110 8.17 -7.13 13.26
CA LYS A 110 9.54 -6.82 13.62
C LYS A 110 9.71 -6.44 15.10
N ILE A 111 8.78 -5.68 15.68
CA ILE A 111 8.75 -5.39 17.13
C ILE A 111 8.64 -6.70 17.91
N LYS A 112 7.69 -7.57 17.55
CA LYS A 112 7.51 -8.88 18.16
C LYS A 112 8.78 -9.73 18.05
N GLN A 113 9.48 -9.70 16.92
CA GLN A 113 10.78 -10.37 16.76
C GLN A 113 11.83 -9.83 17.74
N TYR A 114 11.98 -8.50 17.86
CA TYR A 114 12.95 -7.91 18.79
C TYR A 114 12.65 -8.27 20.25
N VAL A 115 11.38 -8.24 20.66
CA VAL A 115 10.97 -8.58 22.03
C VAL A 115 11.16 -10.06 22.33
N SER A 116 10.71 -10.95 21.43
CA SER A 116 10.79 -12.40 21.63
C SER A 116 12.22 -12.95 21.62
N THR A 117 13.14 -12.25 20.96
CA THR A 117 14.58 -12.59 20.94
C THR A 117 15.38 -11.88 22.03
N GLU A 118 14.72 -11.12 22.92
CA GLU A 118 15.34 -10.29 23.96
C GLU A 118 16.38 -9.29 23.42
N THR A 119 16.30 -8.93 22.14
CA THR A 119 17.21 -7.96 21.51
C THR A 119 16.93 -6.55 22.00
N LEU A 120 15.65 -6.19 22.14
CA LEU A 120 15.18 -4.92 22.69
C LEU A 120 13.88 -5.18 23.48
N ASN A 121 13.63 -4.39 24.52
CA ASN A 121 12.31 -4.36 25.15
C ASN A 121 11.28 -3.71 24.22
N ALA A 122 9.98 -3.88 24.51
CA ALA A 122 8.91 -3.39 23.66
C ALA A 122 8.96 -1.87 23.41
N LYS A 123 9.27 -1.07 24.43
CA LYS A 123 9.36 0.39 24.31
C LYS A 123 10.47 0.78 23.32
N ASP A 124 11.68 0.25 23.51
CA ASP A 124 12.83 0.61 22.69
C ASP A 124 12.71 0.05 21.26
N ALA A 125 12.13 -1.14 21.11
CA ALA A 125 11.84 -1.74 19.80
C ALA A 125 10.85 -0.88 19.01
N THR A 126 9.73 -0.47 19.63
CA THR A 126 8.73 0.38 18.99
C THR A 126 9.31 1.75 18.65
N ASN A 127 10.00 2.40 19.59
CA ASN A 127 10.59 3.71 19.36
C ASN A 127 11.60 3.66 18.19
N LYS A 128 12.48 2.66 18.17
CA LYS A 128 13.44 2.47 17.07
C LYS A 128 12.75 2.31 15.71
N LEU A 129 11.76 1.43 15.62
CA LEU A 129 11.08 1.14 14.36
C LEU A 129 10.24 2.31 13.88
N PHE A 130 9.40 2.90 14.73
CA PHE A 130 8.55 4.02 14.33
C PHE A 130 9.36 5.30 14.05
N THR A 131 10.47 5.53 14.73
CA THR A 131 11.34 6.68 14.40
C THR A 131 11.99 6.52 13.02
N SER A 132 12.36 5.29 12.65
CA SER A 132 13.07 5.04 11.40
C SER A 132 12.14 4.86 10.20
N TRP A 133 11.00 4.19 10.41
CA TRP A 133 10.08 3.75 9.36
C TRP A 133 8.72 4.43 9.41
N GLY A 134 8.35 5.08 10.52
CA GLY A 134 7.12 5.88 10.62
C GLY A 134 6.98 6.94 9.51
N PRO A 135 8.04 7.65 9.08
CA PRO A 135 7.93 8.61 7.98
C PRO A 135 7.49 8.01 6.64
N LEU A 136 7.55 6.68 6.46
CA LEU A 136 6.97 6.01 5.29
C LEU A 136 5.46 6.28 5.17
N PHE A 137 4.76 6.44 6.29
CA PHE A 137 3.32 6.71 6.30
C PHE A 137 2.95 8.06 5.66
N GLN A 138 3.87 9.03 5.55
CA GLN A 138 3.63 10.27 4.78
C GLN A 138 3.39 10.01 3.29
N ARG A 139 3.77 8.81 2.79
CA ARG A 139 3.55 8.37 1.41
C ARG A 139 2.39 7.40 1.27
N GLN A 140 1.64 7.22 2.34
CA GLN A 140 0.53 6.26 2.42
C GLN A 140 -0.74 6.88 3.02
N ALA A 141 -0.62 7.99 3.77
CA ALA A 141 -1.73 8.76 4.31
C ALA A 141 -1.57 10.23 3.94
N PHE A 142 -2.45 10.74 3.08
CA PHE A 142 -2.34 12.06 2.47
C PHE A 142 -3.30 13.07 3.10
N ASP A 143 -4.41 12.60 3.67
CA ASP A 143 -5.40 13.42 4.34
C ASP A 143 -5.67 12.95 5.79
N ASP A 144 -6.55 13.67 6.47
CA ASP A 144 -6.82 13.43 7.89
C ASP A 144 -7.53 12.11 8.15
N GLN A 145 -8.44 11.73 7.26
CA GLN A 145 -9.19 10.47 7.39
C GLN A 145 -8.26 9.27 7.21
N GLU A 146 -7.28 9.36 6.30
CA GLU A 146 -6.27 8.32 6.14
C GLU A 146 -5.30 8.21 7.33
N ARG A 147 -5.02 9.31 8.04
CA ARG A 147 -4.24 9.28 9.29
C ARG A 147 -5.03 8.69 10.45
N ILE A 148 -6.33 8.97 10.52
CA ILE A 148 -7.24 8.35 11.51
C ILE A 148 -7.36 6.84 11.24
N ASP A 149 -7.48 6.44 9.98
CA ASP A 149 -7.45 5.05 9.55
C ASP A 149 -6.13 4.36 9.94
N LEU A 150 -4.98 5.03 9.74
CA LEU A 150 -3.68 4.55 10.20
C LEU A 150 -3.66 4.24 11.71
N LEU A 151 -4.19 5.15 12.54
CA LEU A 151 -4.26 4.95 13.99
C LEU A 151 -5.19 3.79 14.37
N LEU A 152 -6.32 3.64 13.67
CA LEU A 152 -7.26 2.54 13.89
C LEU A 152 -6.61 1.19 13.52
N LEU A 153 -5.95 1.11 12.37
CA LEU A 153 -5.21 -0.09 11.95
C LEU A 153 -4.10 -0.42 12.96
N LEU A 154 -3.33 0.57 13.41
CA LEU A 154 -2.29 0.38 14.43
C LEU A 154 -2.87 -0.19 15.72
N GLN A 155 -3.99 0.36 16.18
CA GLN A 155 -4.69 -0.14 17.37
C GLN A 155 -5.13 -1.59 17.20
N GLN A 156 -5.76 -1.92 16.07
CA GLN A 156 -6.20 -3.27 15.75
C GLN A 156 -5.03 -4.25 15.73
N GLU A 157 -3.93 -3.90 15.04
CA GLU A 157 -2.73 -4.72 14.98
C GLU A 157 -2.08 -4.92 16.36
N CYS A 158 -2.11 -3.89 17.22
CA CYS A 158 -1.64 -4.03 18.60
C CYS A 158 -2.47 -5.04 19.41
N THR A 159 -3.74 -5.29 19.10
CA THR A 159 -4.53 -6.33 19.80
C THR A 159 -4.02 -7.74 19.54
N THR A 160 -3.26 -7.96 18.46
CA THR A 160 -2.64 -9.25 18.11
C THR A 160 -1.38 -9.55 18.93
N LEU A 161 -0.84 -8.53 19.62
CA LEU A 161 0.34 -8.65 20.46
C LEU A 161 0.00 -9.21 21.85
N PRO A 162 0.95 -9.91 22.51
CA PRO A 162 0.84 -10.30 23.91
C PRO A 162 0.44 -9.14 24.82
N ALA A 163 -0.50 -9.42 25.74
CA ALA A 163 -1.04 -8.43 26.69
C ALA A 163 0.02 -7.80 27.62
N GLU A 164 1.18 -8.44 27.75
CA GLU A 164 2.31 -7.94 28.53
C GLU A 164 2.90 -6.64 27.97
N TYR A 165 2.74 -6.39 26.66
CA TYR A 165 3.37 -5.25 26.02
C TYR A 165 2.54 -4.58 24.91
N ASN A 166 1.34 -5.07 24.58
CA ASN A 166 0.50 -4.47 23.54
C ASN A 166 0.17 -2.98 23.81
N GLN A 167 -0.18 -2.61 25.05
CA GLN A 167 -0.45 -1.23 25.44
C GLN A 167 0.79 -0.34 25.35
N ILE A 168 1.98 -0.89 25.65
CA ILE A 168 3.26 -0.19 25.51
C ILE A 168 3.53 0.12 24.05
N VAL A 169 3.32 -0.85 23.16
CA VAL A 169 3.54 -0.67 21.72
C VAL A 169 2.61 0.40 21.18
N LEU A 170 1.31 0.34 21.48
CA LEU A 170 0.36 1.33 21.01
C LEU A 170 0.71 2.74 21.50
N PHE A 171 0.90 2.93 22.81
CA PHE A 171 1.24 4.23 23.37
C PHE A 171 2.50 4.82 22.75
N VAL A 172 3.59 4.04 22.68
CA VAL A 172 4.87 4.53 22.14
C VAL A 172 4.77 4.84 20.65
N ALA A 173 4.07 4.01 19.87
CA ALA A 173 3.88 4.24 18.44
C ALA A 173 3.09 5.53 18.19
N VAL A 174 1.94 5.71 18.85
CA VAL A 174 1.12 6.93 18.73
C VAL A 174 1.92 8.17 19.13
N LYS A 175 2.66 8.11 20.25
CA LYS A 175 3.50 9.24 20.67
C LYS A 175 4.59 9.57 19.65
N VAL A 176 5.25 8.57 19.06
CA VAL A 176 6.28 8.82 18.03
C VAL A 176 5.66 9.41 16.76
N LEU A 177 4.46 8.97 16.36
CA LEU A 177 3.75 9.55 15.21
C LEU A 177 3.39 11.02 15.46
N TYR A 178 3.00 11.37 16.69
CA TYR A 178 2.79 12.76 17.11
C TYR A 178 4.11 13.56 17.10
N ASP A 179 5.15 13.07 17.79
CA ASP A 179 6.43 13.77 17.93
C ASP A 179 7.15 14.04 16.60
N LEU A 180 6.82 13.27 15.55
CA LEU A 180 7.37 13.42 14.20
C LEU A 180 6.47 14.24 13.26
N ASP A 181 5.41 14.87 13.78
CA ASP A 181 4.41 15.61 13.01
C ASP A 181 3.79 14.77 11.87
N LEU A 182 3.66 13.45 12.08
CA LEU A 182 3.08 12.52 11.10
C LEU A 182 1.57 12.43 11.23
N VAL A 183 1.09 12.48 12.46
CA VAL A 183 -0.33 12.51 12.79
C VAL A 183 -0.56 13.69 13.73
N PRO A 184 -1.33 14.70 13.30
CA PRO A 184 -1.59 15.87 14.11
C PRO A 184 -2.52 15.52 15.28
N GLU A 185 -2.56 16.40 16.28
CA GLU A 185 -3.29 16.21 17.53
C GLU A 185 -4.78 15.93 17.32
N GLU A 186 -5.41 16.71 16.44
CA GLU A 186 -6.83 16.64 16.13
C GLU A 186 -7.22 15.25 15.65
N ASN A 187 -6.37 14.63 14.84
CA ASN A 187 -6.59 13.29 14.29
C ASN A 187 -6.41 12.21 15.36
N ILE A 188 -5.51 12.40 16.33
CA ILE A 188 -5.34 11.50 17.47
C ILE A 188 -6.60 11.57 18.36
N LEU A 189 -7.11 12.76 18.63
CA LEU A 189 -8.32 12.96 19.42
C LEU A 189 -9.56 12.42 18.70
N GLU A 190 -9.68 12.61 17.38
CA GLU A 190 -10.78 12.06 16.57
C GLU A 190 -10.74 10.53 16.56
N TRP A 191 -9.57 9.92 16.30
CA TRP A 191 -9.39 8.47 16.41
C TRP A 191 -9.80 7.97 17.80
N TRP A 192 -9.30 8.60 18.85
CA TRP A 192 -9.55 8.20 20.24
C TRP A 192 -11.05 8.12 20.58
N ASN A 193 -11.80 9.12 20.12
CA ASN A 193 -13.24 9.27 20.36
C ASN A 193 -14.12 8.53 19.34
N SER A 194 -13.56 8.04 18.23
CA SER A 194 -14.34 7.36 17.20
C SER A 194 -15.05 6.10 17.72
N ALA A 195 -16.24 5.83 17.16
CA ALA A 195 -16.98 4.61 17.48
C ALA A 195 -16.20 3.34 17.10
N ALA A 196 -15.42 3.40 16.01
CA ALA A 196 -14.60 2.29 15.53
C ALA A 196 -13.48 1.93 16.52
N SER A 197 -12.77 2.92 17.07
CA SER A 197 -11.70 2.67 18.06
C SER A 197 -12.21 2.15 19.41
N ASN A 198 -13.53 2.24 19.64
CA ASN A 198 -14.19 1.81 20.87
C ASN A 198 -15.15 0.62 20.65
N ALA A 199 -15.13 0.00 19.46
CA ALA A 199 -16.12 -0.99 19.05
C ALA A 199 -16.08 -2.31 19.84
N SER A 200 -14.95 -2.65 20.48
CA SER A 200 -14.77 -3.88 21.24
C SER A 200 -13.98 -3.67 22.53
N THR A 201 -14.14 -4.60 23.48
CA THR A 201 -13.39 -4.58 24.74
C THR A 201 -11.88 -4.64 24.51
N ASP A 202 -11.41 -5.45 23.57
CA ASP A 202 -9.96 -5.59 23.30
C ASP A 202 -9.37 -4.29 22.76
N LEU A 203 -10.12 -3.60 21.88
CA LEU A 203 -9.75 -2.28 21.36
C LEU A 203 -9.68 -1.22 22.48
N GLN A 204 -10.61 -1.25 23.43
CA GLN A 204 -10.57 -0.35 24.59
C GLN A 204 -9.42 -0.69 25.54
N LEU A 205 -9.15 -1.97 25.79
CA LEU A 205 -8.10 -2.43 26.69
C LEU A 205 -6.70 -2.06 26.20
N VAL A 206 -6.42 -2.19 24.90
CA VAL A 206 -5.10 -1.87 24.34
C VAL A 206 -4.77 -0.37 24.41
N LYS A 207 -5.79 0.50 24.50
CA LYS A 207 -5.66 1.95 24.60
C LYS A 207 -5.34 2.47 26.00
N LYS A 208 -5.46 1.66 27.05
CA LYS A 208 -5.37 2.12 28.45
C LYS A 208 -4.11 2.91 28.79
N LEU A 209 -2.94 2.48 28.34
CA LEU A 209 -1.70 3.22 28.63
C LEU A 209 -1.62 4.56 27.90
N THR A 210 -2.34 4.68 26.77
CA THR A 210 -2.41 5.92 25.97
C THR A 210 -3.31 6.96 26.62
N GLU A 211 -4.19 6.61 27.57
CA GLU A 211 -5.14 7.55 28.22
C GLU A 211 -4.44 8.80 28.78
N ASN A 212 -3.33 8.63 29.51
CA ASN A 212 -2.58 9.76 30.08
C ASN A 212 -2.02 10.71 29.02
N PHE A 213 -1.69 10.20 27.84
CA PHE A 213 -1.23 11.02 26.73
C PHE A 213 -2.38 11.83 26.12
N ILE A 214 -3.56 11.22 26.01
CA ILE A 214 -4.76 11.92 25.53
C ILE A 214 -5.15 13.06 26.46
N VAL A 215 -5.14 12.82 27.78
CA VAL A 215 -5.38 13.89 28.77
C VAL A 215 -4.40 15.04 28.59
N TRP A 216 -3.10 14.72 28.44
CA TRP A 216 -2.08 15.74 28.21
C TRP A 216 -2.30 16.56 26.92
N LEU A 217 -2.73 15.92 25.83
CA LEU A 217 -3.06 16.65 24.59
C LEU A 217 -4.22 17.63 24.82
N GLN A 218 -5.28 17.17 25.50
CA GLN A 218 -6.46 18.01 25.77
C GLN A 218 -6.16 19.19 26.70
N ASP A 219 -5.35 18.98 27.74
CA ASP A 219 -4.96 20.05 28.67
C ASP A 219 -4.12 21.15 27.97
N ALA A 220 -3.29 20.77 26.99
CA ALA A 220 -2.44 21.71 26.25
C ALA A 220 -3.26 22.65 25.33
N GLU A 221 -4.39 22.18 24.81
CA GLU A 221 -5.33 22.98 24.02
C GLU A 221 -6.03 24.03 24.89
N GLU A 222 -6.53 23.63 26.07
CA GLU A 222 -7.25 24.52 27.00
C GLU A 222 -6.37 25.70 27.49
N GLU A 223 -5.10 25.47 27.81
CA GLU A 223 -4.16 26.53 28.22
C GLU A 223 -3.88 27.54 27.09
N SER A 224 -3.94 27.12 25.83
CA SER A 224 -3.62 27.96 24.67
C SER A 224 -4.78 28.89 24.27
N GLU A 225 -6.03 28.48 24.54
CA GLU A 225 -7.22 29.29 24.25
C GLU A 225 -7.41 30.40 25.29
N GLU A 226 -7.13 30.15 26.57
CA GLU A 226 -7.29 31.12 27.66
C GLU A 226 -6.33 32.32 27.58
N GLU A 227 -5.14 32.18 26.97
CA GLU A 227 -4.20 33.30 26.78
C GLU A 227 -4.56 34.24 25.60
N SER A 228 -5.56 33.90 24.79
CA SER A 228 -5.90 34.67 23.58
C SER A 228 -6.98 35.76 23.77
N ASP A 229 -7.60 35.82 24.95
CA ASP A 229 -8.71 36.73 25.28
C ASP A 229 -8.32 37.96 26.13
N GLU A 230 -7.03 38.19 26.42
CA GLU A 230 -6.57 39.30 27.30
C GLU A 230 -6.00 40.56 26.60
N ASP A 231 -6.02 40.66 25.26
CA ASP A 231 -5.40 41.79 24.52
C ASP A 231 -6.38 42.68 23.71
N SER A 232 -7.59 42.91 24.24
CA SER A 232 -8.50 43.94 23.73
C SER A 232 -9.06 44.84 24.83
N ASP A 233 -8.26 45.80 25.29
CA ASP A 233 -8.73 47.09 25.83
C ASP A 233 -7.70 48.22 25.61
#